data_AF-A0A1I0RQT2-F1
#
_entry.id   AF-A0A1I0RQT2-F1
#
_cell.length_a   1.000
_cell.length_b   1.000
_cell.length_c   1.000
_cell.angle_alpha   90.00
_cell.angle_beta   90.00
_cell.angle_gamma   90.00
#
_symmetry.space_group_name_H-M   'P 1'
#
loop_
_entity.id
_entity.type
_entity.pdbx_description
1 polymer ?
#
loop_
_entity_poly.entity_id
_entity_poly.type
_entity_poly.pdbx_seq_one_letter_code
_entity_poly.pdbx_strand_id
1 'polypeptide(L)'
;MQAQQFGELIEPSPVPFSFNTPGWYVTGVLLLLALLWGVWRYMRYRRRNRYRQEALRWLGERMVVLHAQQEFMQQLYEADMLMKQIAMQLYGREKVAPLRGGEWIRFLNQQTRRRDDFSTDDGLLLTDTMYRKPHAVSAAETDRFISKTSNWIRFHKHAPGNRL
;
A
#
# COMPACT_ATOMS: atom_id res chain seq x y z
N MET A 1 -34.12 71.24 -54.01
CA MET A 1 -33.30 70.25 -53.29
C MET A 1 -34.21 69.05 -53.00
N GLN A 2 -34.08 67.96 -53.75
CA GLN A 2 -34.84 66.73 -53.51
C GLN A 2 -33.99 65.84 -52.59
N ALA A 3 -34.50 65.51 -51.40
CA ALA A 3 -33.86 64.59 -50.49
C ALA A 3 -34.04 63.15 -51.03
N GLN A 4 -32.94 62.47 -51.33
CA GLN A 4 -32.96 61.04 -51.65
C GLN A 4 -33.33 60.27 -50.38
N GLN A 5 -34.50 59.62 -50.39
CA GLN A 5 -34.89 58.63 -49.39
C GLN A 5 -34.05 57.37 -49.60
N PHE A 6 -33.16 57.06 -48.67
CA PHE A 6 -32.48 55.77 -48.60
C PHE A 6 -33.49 54.70 -48.19
N GLY A 7 -33.53 53.59 -48.93
CA GLY A 7 -34.47 52.49 -48.72
C GLY A 7 -34.36 51.86 -47.33
N GLU A 8 -35.50 51.41 -46.82
CA GLU A 8 -35.66 50.79 -45.50
C GLU A 8 -34.69 49.61 -45.33
N LEU A 9 -33.90 49.66 -44.26
CA LEU A 9 -32.92 48.62 -43.92
C LEU A 9 -33.67 47.34 -43.55
N ILE A 10 -33.63 46.34 -44.44
CA ILE A 10 -34.14 44.99 -44.16
C ILE A 10 -33.14 44.32 -43.22
N GLU A 11 -33.43 44.30 -41.92
CA GLU A 11 -32.65 43.53 -40.97
C GLU A 11 -32.89 42.03 -41.18
N PRO A 12 -31.83 41.20 -41.26
CA PRO A 12 -32.00 39.76 -41.33
C PRO A 12 -32.64 39.26 -40.02
N SER A 13 -33.49 38.24 -40.15
CA SER A 13 -34.13 37.61 -39.00
C SER A 13 -33.05 37.13 -37.99
N PRO A 14 -33.23 37.38 -36.68
CA PRO A 14 -32.23 37.06 -35.67
C PRO A 14 -31.85 35.57 -35.72
N VAL A 15 -30.57 35.27 -35.90
CA VAL A 15 -30.09 33.88 -35.87
C VAL A 15 -30.19 33.39 -34.42
N PRO A 16 -30.98 32.33 -34.14
CA PRO A 16 -31.06 31.80 -32.79
C PRO A 16 -29.72 31.19 -32.39
N PHE A 17 -29.08 31.80 -31.39
CA PHE A 17 -27.84 31.30 -30.81
C PHE A 17 -28.17 30.06 -29.98
N SER A 18 -27.75 28.88 -30.44
CA SER A 18 -27.89 27.64 -29.67
C SER A 18 -26.54 27.23 -29.09
N PHE A 19 -26.50 26.98 -27.78
CA PHE A 19 -25.31 26.51 -27.07
C PHE A 19 -25.04 25.01 -27.28
N ASN A 20 -25.71 24.38 -28.24
CA ASN A 20 -25.67 22.94 -28.45
C ASN A 20 -24.44 22.52 -29.28
N THR A 21 -23.27 23.04 -28.91
CA THR A 21 -22.01 22.64 -29.54
C THR A 21 -21.68 21.21 -29.09
N PRO A 22 -21.46 20.27 -30.03
CA PRO A 22 -21.17 18.86 -29.71
C PRO A 22 -19.95 18.66 -28.78
N GLY A 23 -19.10 19.67 -28.66
CA GLY A 23 -17.92 19.66 -27.78
C GLY A 23 -18.25 19.47 -26.29
N TRP A 24 -19.45 19.83 -25.82
CA TRP A 24 -19.84 19.59 -24.42
C TRP A 24 -20.04 18.12 -24.11
N TYR A 25 -20.56 17.33 -25.06
CA TYR A 25 -20.66 15.88 -24.90
C TYR A 25 -19.28 15.25 -24.81
N VAL A 26 -18.36 15.65 -25.69
CA VAL A 26 -16.97 15.16 -25.66
C VAL A 26 -16.29 15.53 -24.34
N THR A 27 -16.47 16.76 -23.88
CA THR A 27 -15.91 17.25 -22.60
C THR A 27 -16.51 16.50 -21.41
N GLY A 28 -17.82 16.28 -21.41
CA GLY A 28 -18.51 15.52 -20.36
C GLY A 28 -18.03 14.07 -20.31
N VAL A 29 -17.88 13.42 -21.45
CA VAL A 29 -17.33 12.05 -21.53
C VAL A 29 -15.88 12.01 -21.03
N LEU A 30 -15.03 12.96 -21.42
CA LEU A 30 -13.64 13.02 -20.96
C LEU A 30 -13.55 13.23 -19.45
N LEU A 31 -14.35 14.14 -18.89
CA LEU A 31 -14.42 14.37 -17.44
C LEU A 31 -14.89 13.12 -16.70
N LEU A 32 -15.90 12.43 -17.22
CA LEU A 32 -16.41 11.19 -16.64
C LEU A 32 -15.36 10.09 -16.66
N LEU A 33 -14.63 9.91 -17.77
CA LEU A 33 -13.53 8.96 -17.86
C LEU A 33 -12.38 9.30 -16.88
N ALA A 34 -12.03 10.58 -16.77
CA ALA A 34 -11.01 11.03 -15.83
C ALA A 34 -11.43 10.76 -14.37
N LEU A 35 -12.71 11.00 -14.03
CA LEU A 35 -13.27 10.72 -12.72
C LEU A 35 -13.24 9.21 -12.42
N LEU A 36 -13.73 8.37 -13.34
CA LEU A 36 -13.72 6.92 -13.20
C LEU A 36 -12.30 6.39 -13.04
N TRP A 37 -11.35 6.90 -13.82
CA TRP A 37 -9.94 6.54 -13.71
C TRP A 37 -9.34 6.94 -12.35
N GLY A 38 -9.65 8.15 -11.88
CA GLY A 38 -9.25 8.64 -10.56
C GLY A 38 -9.81 7.77 -9.43
N VAL A 39 -11.11 7.48 -9.46
CA VAL A 39 -11.79 6.61 -8.48
C VAL A 39 -11.20 5.20 -8.51
N TRP A 40 -11.02 4.60 -9.69
CA TRP A 40 -10.42 3.28 -9.82
C TRP A 40 -9.00 3.23 -9.24
N ARG A 41 -8.20 4.25 -9.54
CA ARG A 41 -6.82 4.35 -9.03
C ARG A 41 -6.78 4.56 -7.52
N TYR A 42 -7.69 5.38 -6.98
CA TYR A 42 -7.84 5.59 -5.55
C TYR A 42 -8.31 4.31 -4.83
N MET A 43 -9.32 3.62 -5.35
CA MET A 43 -9.79 2.35 -4.80
C MET A 43 -8.69 1.30 -4.83
N ARG A 44 -7.91 1.23 -5.91
CA ARG A 44 -6.77 0.34 -6.02
C ARG A 44 -5.67 0.67 -5.02
N TYR A 45 -5.38 1.95 -4.79
CA TYR A 45 -4.47 2.39 -3.73
C TYR A 45 -4.99 2.02 -2.34
N ARG A 46 -6.29 2.23 -2.08
CA ARG A 46 -6.90 1.93 -0.79
C ARG A 46 -6.93 0.44 -0.51
N ARG A 47 -7.30 -0.41 -1.48
CA ARG A 47 -7.23 -1.88 -1.36
C ARG A 47 -5.81 -2.36 -1.03
N ARG A 48 -4.78 -1.73 -1.62
CA ARG A 48 -3.36 -2.01 -1.32
C ARG A 48 -2.92 -1.61 0.10
N ASN A 49 -3.66 -0.73 0.77
CA ASN A 49 -3.34 -0.34 2.14
C ASN A 49 -4.23 -1.03 3.18
N ARG A 50 -5.38 -1.60 2.77
CA ARG A 50 -6.29 -2.31 3.68
C ARG A 50 -5.62 -3.52 4.34
N TYR A 51 -4.99 -4.41 3.55
CA TYR A 51 -4.32 -5.59 4.14
C TYR A 51 -3.20 -5.19 5.11
N ARG A 52 -2.51 -4.07 4.85
CA ARG A 52 -1.47 -3.56 5.76
C ARG A 52 -2.07 -3.08 7.07
N GLN A 53 -3.19 -2.37 7.01
CA GLN A 53 -3.91 -1.92 8.20
C GLN A 53 -4.42 -3.11 9.01
N GLU A 54 -5.00 -4.10 8.34
CA GLU A 54 -5.50 -5.33 8.95
C GLU A 54 -4.34 -6.12 9.62
N ALA A 55 -3.21 -6.28 8.92
CA ALA A 55 -2.02 -6.94 9.45
C ALA A 55 -1.40 -6.19 10.65
N LEU A 56 -1.32 -4.86 10.59
CA LEU A 56 -0.80 -4.05 11.70
C LEU A 56 -1.73 -4.06 12.91
N ARG A 57 -3.05 -4.07 12.69
CA ARG A 57 -4.03 -4.20 13.77
C ARG A 57 -3.90 -5.55 14.45
N TRP A 58 -3.88 -6.62 13.67
CA TRP A 58 -3.67 -7.97 14.19
C TRP A 58 -2.35 -8.09 14.97
N LEU A 59 -1.26 -7.56 14.41
CA LEU A 59 0.04 -7.53 15.08
C LEU A 59 -0.05 -6.79 16.41
N GLY A 60 -0.61 -5.58 16.44
CA GLY A 60 -0.73 -4.79 17.66
C GLY A 60 -1.56 -5.48 18.75
N GLU A 61 -2.74 -5.98 18.41
CA GLU A 61 -3.62 -6.71 19.34
C GLU A 61 -2.92 -7.95 19.91
N ARG A 62 -2.23 -8.69 19.05
CA ARG A 62 -1.57 -9.94 19.44
C ARG A 62 -0.32 -9.71 20.29
N MET A 63 0.49 -8.72 19.95
CA MET A 63 1.70 -8.38 20.71
C MET A 63 1.34 -7.86 22.10
N VAL A 64 0.26 -7.11 22.29
CA VAL A 64 -0.20 -6.67 23.62
C VAL A 64 -0.50 -7.86 24.53
N VAL A 65 -1.23 -8.86 24.02
CA VAL A 65 -1.58 -10.06 24.81
C VAL A 65 -0.34 -10.85 25.20
N LEU A 66 0.55 -11.11 24.23
CA LEU A 66 1.76 -11.89 24.48
C LEU A 66 2.77 -11.13 25.35
N HIS A 67 2.82 -9.80 25.27
CA HIS A 67 3.69 -8.99 26.12
C HIS A 67 3.23 -8.99 27.57
N ALA A 68 1.91 -8.93 27.81
CA ALA A 68 1.36 -9.07 29.17
C ALA A 68 1.67 -10.44 29.79
N GLN A 69 1.79 -11.48 28.96
CA GLN A 69 2.13 -12.85 29.38
C GLN A 69 3.65 -13.10 29.46
N GLN A 70 4.49 -12.12 29.08
CA GLN A 70 5.95 -12.26 28.96
C GLN A 70 6.39 -13.36 27.97
N GLU A 71 5.53 -13.68 27.00
CA GLU A 71 5.76 -14.69 25.96
C GLU A 71 6.56 -14.09 24.79
N PHE A 72 7.77 -13.57 25.07
CA PHE A 72 8.59 -12.83 24.10
C PHE A 72 9.00 -13.68 22.89
N MET A 73 9.29 -14.96 23.11
CA MET A 73 9.62 -15.90 22.02
C MET A 73 8.44 -16.09 21.07
N GLN A 74 7.23 -16.18 21.62
CA GLN A 74 6.01 -16.29 20.84
C GLN A 74 5.73 -15.02 20.05
N GLN A 75 6.04 -13.83 20.60
CA GLN A 75 5.93 -12.56 19.87
C GLN A 75 6.82 -12.55 18.63
N LEU A 76 8.07 -12.95 18.78
CA LEU A 76 9.03 -13.02 17.66
C LEU A 76 8.56 -14.01 16.59
N TYR A 77 8.13 -15.20 17.02
CA TYR A 77 7.64 -16.24 16.12
C TYR A 77 6.41 -15.78 15.32
N GLU A 78 5.41 -15.20 15.99
CA GLU A 78 4.19 -14.76 15.32
C GLU A 78 4.41 -13.55 14.42
N ALA A 79 5.30 -12.63 14.80
CA ALA A 79 5.73 -11.52 13.95
C ALA A 79 6.43 -12.02 12.69
N ASP A 80 7.35 -12.98 12.81
CA ASP A 80 8.04 -13.57 11.67
C ASP A 80 7.09 -14.35 10.75
N MET A 81 6.19 -15.15 11.32
CA MET A 81 5.16 -15.87 10.59
C MET A 81 4.27 -14.93 9.78
N LEU A 82 3.85 -13.80 10.37
CA LEU A 82 3.09 -12.79 9.65
C LEU A 82 3.88 -12.22 8.46
N MET A 83 5.16 -11.87 8.66
CA MET A 83 6.00 -11.39 7.57
C MET A 83 6.18 -12.44 6.47
N LYS A 84 6.38 -13.72 6.84
CA LYS A 84 6.46 -14.84 5.91
C LYS A 84 5.18 -15.02 5.10
N GLN A 85 4.02 -14.96 5.74
CA GLN A 85 2.72 -15.07 5.07
C GLN A 85 2.54 -13.93 4.05
N ILE A 86 2.78 -12.68 4.46
CA ILE A 86 2.70 -11.50 3.58
C ILE A 86 3.68 -11.65 2.41
N ALA A 87 4.92 -12.04 2.68
CA ALA A 87 5.93 -12.19 1.65
C ALA A 87 5.58 -13.32 0.67
N MET A 88 5.09 -14.47 1.13
CA MET A 88 4.65 -15.55 0.26
C MET A 88 3.46 -15.14 -0.62
N GLN A 89 2.50 -14.40 -0.07
CA GLN A 89 1.34 -13.91 -0.82
C GLN A 89 1.75 -12.92 -1.93
N LEU A 90 2.73 -12.06 -1.65
CA LEU A 90 3.15 -11.03 -2.59
C LEU A 90 4.15 -11.53 -3.62
N TYR A 91 5.19 -12.26 -3.17
CA TYR A 91 6.36 -12.63 -3.97
C TYR A 91 6.40 -14.10 -4.41
N GLY A 92 5.41 -14.89 -4.00
CA GLY A 92 5.31 -16.31 -4.33
C GLY A 92 5.95 -17.22 -3.28
N ARG A 93 5.30 -18.36 -3.04
CA ARG A 93 5.73 -19.36 -2.07
C ARG A 93 7.11 -19.94 -2.41
N GLU A 94 7.35 -20.28 -3.66
CA GLU A 94 8.61 -20.92 -4.10
C GLU A 94 9.84 -20.06 -3.80
N LYS A 95 9.70 -18.73 -3.90
CA LYS A 95 10.80 -17.80 -3.62
C LYS A 95 11.03 -17.59 -2.13
N VAL A 96 9.96 -17.57 -1.32
CA VAL A 96 10.02 -17.12 0.08
C VAL A 96 10.14 -18.26 1.09
N ALA A 97 9.52 -19.41 0.80
CA ALA A 97 9.53 -20.58 1.67
C ALA A 97 10.93 -21.14 1.99
N PRO A 98 11.90 -21.20 1.05
CA PRO A 98 13.23 -21.73 1.38
C PRO A 98 14.08 -20.75 2.20
N LEU A 99 13.76 -19.45 2.20
CA LEU A 99 14.58 -18.43 2.85
C LEU A 99 14.58 -18.62 4.37
N ARG A 100 15.75 -18.71 4.98
CA ARG A 100 15.92 -18.84 6.45
C ARG A 100 17.08 -17.96 6.93
N GLY A 101 17.08 -17.65 8.23
CA GLY A 101 18.14 -16.89 8.90
C GLY A 101 18.59 -15.66 8.10
N GLY A 102 19.89 -15.60 7.80
CA GLY A 102 20.49 -14.46 7.07
C GLY A 102 19.91 -14.22 5.67
N GLU A 103 19.50 -15.26 4.94
CA GLU A 103 18.88 -15.09 3.61
C GLU A 103 17.52 -14.42 3.71
N TRP A 104 16.77 -14.78 4.76
CA TRP A 104 15.47 -14.18 5.03
C TRP A 104 15.61 -12.69 5.40
N ILE A 105 16.54 -12.36 6.29
CA ILE A 105 16.85 -10.96 6.64
C ILE A 105 17.27 -10.14 5.42
N ARG A 106 18.15 -10.69 4.58
CA ARG A 106 18.58 -10.04 3.34
C ARG A 106 17.41 -9.76 2.41
N PHE A 107 16.49 -10.72 2.27
CA PHE A 107 15.28 -10.54 1.49
C PHE A 107 14.39 -9.42 2.06
N LEU A 108 14.12 -9.42 3.36
CA LEU A 108 13.29 -8.39 4.01
C LEU A 108 13.83 -6.97 3.74
N ASN A 109 15.14 -6.78 3.90
CA ASN A 109 15.82 -5.51 3.67
C ASN A 109 15.79 -5.09 2.19
N GLN A 110 15.91 -6.04 1.25
CA GLN A 110 15.77 -5.74 -0.19
C GLN A 110 14.35 -5.32 -0.57
N GLN A 111 13.35 -5.88 0.12
CA GLN A 111 11.93 -5.65 -0.18
C GLN A 111 11.31 -4.48 0.59
N THR A 112 12.08 -3.62 1.28
CA THR A 112 11.56 -2.39 1.90
C THR A 112 12.04 -1.12 1.18
N ARG A 113 11.27 -0.03 1.34
CA ARG A 113 11.62 1.31 0.84
C ARG A 113 12.27 2.20 1.91
N ARG A 114 12.27 1.77 3.17
CA ARG A 114 12.87 2.51 4.30
C ARG A 114 14.09 1.79 4.84
N ARG A 115 14.98 2.55 5.48
CA ARG A 115 16.24 2.09 6.11
C ARG A 115 16.08 1.77 7.60
N ASP A 116 15.02 1.06 7.96
CA ASP A 116 14.93 0.40 9.28
C ASP A 116 15.27 -1.08 9.05
N ASP A 117 16.54 -1.32 8.75
CA ASP A 117 16.99 -2.63 8.31
C ASP A 117 17.03 -3.62 9.47
N PHE A 118 16.66 -4.85 9.17
CA PHE A 118 16.92 -5.98 10.05
C PHE A 118 18.43 -6.25 10.07
N SER A 119 19.00 -6.41 11.26
CA SER A 119 20.40 -6.73 11.47
C SER A 119 20.65 -8.24 11.37
N THR A 120 21.92 -8.63 11.30
CA THR A 120 22.33 -10.04 11.44
C THR A 120 21.82 -10.64 12.75
N ASP A 121 21.84 -9.87 13.84
CA ASP A 121 21.35 -10.30 15.15
C ASP A 121 19.85 -10.61 15.13
N ASP A 122 19.04 -9.84 14.39
CA ASP A 122 17.62 -10.16 14.22
C ASP A 122 17.43 -11.49 13.48
N GLY A 123 18.32 -11.80 12.52
CA GLY A 123 18.32 -13.09 11.83
C GLY A 123 18.68 -14.24 12.75
N LEU A 124 19.69 -14.06 13.61
CA LEU A 124 20.04 -15.04 14.63
C LEU A 124 18.88 -15.23 15.62
N LEU A 125 18.27 -14.13 16.07
CA LEU A 125 17.10 -14.15 16.95
C LEU A 125 15.98 -15.03 16.39
N LEU A 126 15.71 -14.96 15.08
CA LEU A 126 14.71 -15.79 14.41
C LEU A 126 15.11 -17.25 14.17
N THR A 127 16.40 -17.52 14.00
CA THR A 127 16.90 -18.87 13.73
C THR A 127 17.06 -19.67 15.02
N ASP A 128 17.36 -18.98 16.11
CA ASP A 128 17.73 -19.52 17.41
C ASP A 128 16.51 -19.64 18.35
N THR A 129 15.33 -19.13 17.96
CA THR A 129 14.08 -19.25 18.74
C THR A 129 13.64 -20.69 18.98
N MET A 130 14.13 -21.65 18.20
CA MET A 130 13.84 -23.08 18.36
C MET A 130 14.81 -23.81 19.30
N TYR A 131 15.96 -23.20 19.66
CA TYR A 131 17.04 -23.87 20.41
C TYR A 131 17.52 -23.10 21.65
N ARG A 132 17.20 -21.81 21.78
CA ARG A 132 17.57 -21.00 22.96
C ARG A 132 16.67 -21.31 24.14
N LYS A 133 17.26 -21.44 25.34
CA LYS A 133 16.50 -21.55 26.60
C LYS A 133 15.47 -20.41 26.69
N PRO A 134 14.22 -20.66 27.17
CA PRO A 134 13.11 -19.70 27.21
C PRO A 134 13.39 -18.32 27.84
N HIS A 135 14.51 -18.14 28.54
CA HIS A 135 14.84 -16.95 29.30
C HIS A 135 15.87 -16.01 28.65
N ALA A 136 16.29 -16.24 27.40
CA ALA A 136 17.42 -15.50 26.82
C ALA A 136 17.06 -14.27 25.95
N VAL A 137 15.77 -14.02 25.69
CA VAL A 137 15.32 -12.86 24.90
C VAL A 137 14.70 -11.82 25.81
N SER A 138 15.24 -10.60 25.78
CA SER A 138 14.73 -9.49 26.55
C SER A 138 13.49 -8.85 25.91
N ALA A 139 12.68 -8.20 26.75
CA ALA A 139 11.57 -7.36 26.28
C ALA A 139 12.06 -6.30 25.28
N ALA A 140 13.20 -5.66 25.56
CA ALA A 140 13.76 -4.61 24.70
C ALA A 140 14.17 -5.13 23.30
N GLU A 141 14.77 -6.31 23.21
CA GLU A 141 15.09 -6.94 21.92
C GLU A 141 13.83 -7.26 21.12
N THR A 142 12.81 -7.76 21.82
CA THR A 142 11.50 -8.10 21.24
C THR A 142 10.81 -6.84 20.72
N ASP A 143 10.68 -5.80 21.53
CA ASP A 143 10.04 -4.54 21.15
C ASP A 143 10.73 -3.87 19.95
N ARG A 144 12.07 -3.95 19.90
CA ARG A 144 12.84 -3.48 18.74
C ARG A 144 12.52 -4.29 17.48
N PHE A 145 12.41 -5.61 17.59
CA PHE A 145 12.06 -6.48 16.47
C PHE A 145 10.61 -6.24 15.98
N ILE A 146 9.66 -6.10 16.91
CA ILE A 146 8.26 -5.78 16.59
C ILE A 146 8.13 -4.41 15.92
N SER A 147 8.93 -3.43 16.34
CA SER A 147 8.99 -2.11 15.71
C SER A 147 9.50 -2.20 14.26
N LYS A 148 10.57 -2.95 14.01
CA LYS A 148 11.08 -3.22 12.65
C LYS A 148 10.05 -3.95 11.79
N THR A 149 9.37 -4.96 12.35
CA THR A 149 8.29 -5.71 11.68
C THR A 149 7.14 -4.80 11.27
N SER A 150 6.69 -3.93 12.19
CA SER A 150 5.65 -2.94 11.91
C SER A 150 6.05 -1.98 10.79
N ASN A 151 7.30 -1.52 10.78
CA ASN A 151 7.81 -0.66 9.71
C ASN A 151 7.92 -1.41 8.38
N TRP A 152 8.36 -2.65 8.37
CA TRP A 152 8.41 -3.46 7.16
C TRP A 152 7.00 -3.67 6.56
N ILE A 153 6.00 -4.02 7.37
CA ILE A 153 4.61 -4.16 6.90
C ILE A 153 4.09 -2.86 6.27
N ARG A 154 4.46 -1.69 6.84
CA ARG A 154 4.07 -0.38 6.30
C ARG A 154 4.74 -0.06 4.96
N PHE A 155 6.02 -0.40 4.81
CA PHE A 155 6.87 0.16 3.74
C PHE A 155 7.43 -0.86 2.75
N HIS A 156 7.08 -2.15 2.86
CA HIS A 156 7.51 -3.14 1.89
C HIS A 156 7.01 -2.79 0.49
N LYS A 157 7.84 -3.12 -0.50
CA LYS A 157 7.57 -3.00 -1.93
C LYS A 157 6.43 -3.95 -2.30
N HIS A 158 5.70 -3.64 -3.36
CA HIS A 158 4.80 -4.63 -3.95
C HIS A 158 5.61 -5.45 -4.96
N ALA A 159 5.28 -6.73 -5.12
CA ALA A 159 5.89 -7.55 -6.15
C ALA A 159 5.58 -6.98 -7.55
N PRO A 160 6.58 -6.89 -8.44
CA PRO A 160 6.33 -6.53 -9.83
C PRO A 160 5.47 -7.62 -10.49
N GLY A 161 4.34 -7.25 -11.07
CA GLY A 161 3.46 -8.16 -11.80
C GLY A 161 2.26 -8.71 -11.01
N ASN A 162 2.30 -8.73 -9.67
CA ASN A 162 1.18 -9.24 -8.87
C ASN A 162 0.14 -8.13 -8.64
N ARG A 163 -0.89 -8.09 -9.48
CA ARG A 163 -2.02 -7.16 -9.37
C ARG A 163 -3.17 -7.84 -8.60
N LEU A 164 -3.07 -7.94 -7.28
CA LEU A 164 -4.30 -8.03 -6.44
C LEU A 164 -5.22 -6.86 -6.77
#